data_AF-A0A975HR75-F1
#
_entry.id   AF-A0A975HR75-F1
#
_cell.length_a   1.000
_cell.length_b   1.000
_cell.length_c   1.000
_cell.angle_alpha   90.00
_cell.angle_beta   90.00
_cell.angle_gamma   90.00
#
_symmetry.space_group_name_H-M   'P 1'
#
loop_
_entity.id
_entity.type
_entity.pdbx_description
1 polymer ?
#
loop_
_entity_poly.entity_id
_entity_poly.type
_entity_poly.pdbx_seq_one_letter_code
_entity_poly.pdbx_strand_id
1 'polypeptide(L)' 'MPPFLIAAAGVIGAIALARVLTREARRVNDILDTRRTPGDDAPAERLERDPATGEYRPRPRG' A
#
# COMPACT_ATOMS: atom_id res chain seq x y z
N MET A 1 -15.68 33.37 21.05
CA MET A 1 -14.95 32.13 21.35
C MET A 1 -13.46 32.42 21.23
N PRO A 2 -12.65 32.19 22.27
CA PRO A 2 -11.21 32.36 22.18
C PRO A 2 -10.63 31.53 21.02
N PRO A 3 -9.79 32.11 20.14
CA PRO A 3 -9.34 31.46 18.90
C PRO A 3 -8.54 30.16 19.14
N PHE A 4 -7.87 30.06 20.29
CA PHE A 4 -7.13 28.86 20.67
C PHE A 4 -8.03 27.63 20.89
N LEU A 5 -9.28 27.81 21.31
CA LEU A 5 -10.22 26.69 21.49
C LEU A 5 -10.65 26.08 20.16
N ILE A 6 -10.82 26.92 19.13
CA ILE A 6 -11.16 26.48 17.78
C ILE A 6 -9.98 25.69 17.19
N ALA A 7 -8.75 26.18 17.36
CA ALA A 7 -7.56 25.48 16.93
C ALA A 7 -7.39 24.13 17.63
N ALA A 8 -7.57 24.08 18.96
CA ALA A 8 -7.49 22.85 19.74
C ALA A 8 -8.52 21.81 19.30
N ALA A 9 -9.78 22.24 19.07
CA ALA A 9 -10.83 21.36 18.56
C ALA A 9 -10.49 20.81 17.18
N GLY A 10 -9.92 21.64 16.30
CA GLY A 10 -9.45 21.22 14.97
C GLY A 10 -8.36 20.14 15.05
N VAL A 11 -7.36 20.32 15.91
CA VAL A 11 -6.28 19.33 16.10
C VAL A 11 -6.83 18.01 16.64
N ILE A 12 -7.70 18.07 17.65
CA ILE A 12 -8.32 16.87 18.23
C ILE A 12 -9.14 16.12 17.16
N GLY A 13 -9.94 16.85 16.37
CA GLY A 13 -10.70 16.28 15.27
C GLY A 13 -9.81 15.60 14.22
N ALA A 14 -8.71 16.25 13.83
CA ALA A 14 -7.76 15.69 12.87
C ALA A 14 -7.11 14.39 13.38
N ILE A 15 -6.69 14.35 14.65
CA ILE A 15 -6.11 13.16 15.28
C ILE A 15 -7.13 12.02 15.32
N ALA A 16 -8.37 12.31 15.72
CA ALA A 16 -9.43 11.31 15.77
C ALA A 16 -9.71 10.72 14.38
N LEU A 17 -9.80 11.57 13.35
CA LEU A 17 -10.02 11.13 11.97
C LEU A 17 -8.85 10.29 11.45
N ALA A 18 -7.61 10.73 11.67
CA ALA A 18 -6.41 9.99 11.28
C ALA A 18 -6.38 8.59 11.92
N ARG A 19 -6.79 8.47 13.19
CA ARG A 19 -6.87 7.18 13.88
C ARG A 19 -7.92 6.25 13.25
N VAL A 20 -9.07 6.78 12.83
CA VAL A 20 -10.11 5.98 12.15
C VAL A 20 -9.62 5.53 10.78
N LEU A 21 -9.05 6.44 9.98
CA LEU A 21 -8.53 6.13 8.64
C LEU A 21 -7.43 5.06 8.69
N THR A 22 -6.47 5.20 9.62
CA THR A 22 -5.40 4.22 9.78
C THR A 22 -5.92 2.86 10.24
N ARG A 23 -6.95 2.81 11.09
CA ARG A 23 -7.59 1.55 11.50
C ARG A 23 -8.28 0.86 10.33
N GLU A 24 -9.03 1.61 9.53
CA GLU A 24 -9.74 1.03 8.38
C GLU A 24 -8.76 0.62 7.27
N ALA A 25 -7.71 1.41 7.03
CA ALA A 25 -6.64 1.06 6.10
C ALA A 25 -5.99 -0.28 6.46
N ARG A 26 -5.66 -0.49 7.75
CA ARG A 26 -5.13 -1.79 8.21
C ARG A 26 -6.15 -2.91 8.02
N ARG A 27 -7.42 -2.68 8.40
CA ARG A 27 -8.49 -3.68 8.23
C ARG A 27 -8.65 -4.11 6.77
N VAL A 28 -8.64 -3.15 5.84
CA VAL A 28 -8.71 -3.43 4.40
C VAL A 28 -7.46 -4.18 3.95
N ASN A 29 -6.28 -3.78 4.40
CA ASN A 29 -5.05 -4.45 4.04
C ASN A 29 -5.00 -5.89 4.55
N ASP A 30 -5.46 -6.17 5.77
CA ASP A 30 -5.54 -7.52 6.32
C ASP A 30 -6.43 -8.44 5.46
N ILE A 31 -7.53 -7.89 4.92
CA ILE A 31 -8.44 -8.62 4.01
C ILE A 31 -7.73 -8.91 2.68
N LEU A 32 -6.95 -7.96 2.17
CA LEU A 32 -6.19 -8.12 0.93
C LEU A 32 -5.03 -9.11 1.12
N ASP A 33 -4.31 -9.01 2.24
CA ASP A 33 -3.23 -9.91 2.62
C ASP A 33 -3.73 -11.35 2.79
N THR A 34 -4.95 -11.54 3.33
CA THR A 34 -5.57 -12.87 3.41
C THR A 34 -5.81 -13.50 2.03
N ARG A 35 -6.03 -12.68 1.00
CA ARG A 35 -6.25 -13.13 -0.39
C ARG A 35 -4.95 -13.19 -1.20
N ARG A 36 -3.85 -12.72 -0.62
CA ARG A 36 -2.56 -12.68 -1.28
C ARG A 36 -2.00 -14.09 -1.40
N THR A 37 -1.59 -14.46 -2.61
CA THR A 37 -0.98 -15.78 -2.84
C THR A 37 0.48 -15.72 -2.38
N PRO A 38 1.01 -16.75 -1.70
CA PRO A 38 2.44 -16.82 -1.41
C PRO A 38 3.23 -16.74 -2.73
N GLY A 39 3.93 -15.61 -2.94
CA GLY A 39 4.61 -15.29 -4.20
C GLY A 39 4.39 -13.85 -4.70
N ASP A 40 3.32 -13.16 -4.28
CA ASP A 40 3.04 -11.77 -4.71
C ASP A 40 4.01 -10.73 -4.10
N ASP A 41 4.78 -11.10 -3.07
CA ASP A 41 5.86 -10.27 -2.53
C ASP A 41 7.22 -10.59 -3.18
N ALA A 42 7.27 -11.55 -4.11
CA ALA A 42 8.50 -11.80 -4.85
C ALA A 42 8.84 -10.56 -5.68
N PRO A 43 10.11 -10.10 -5.65
CA PRO A 43 10.51 -8.93 -6.42
C PRO A 43 10.25 -9.21 -7.89
N ALA A 44 9.33 -8.44 -8.47
CA ALA A 44 8.86 -8.58 -9.86
C ALA A 44 10.05 -8.88 -10.78
N GLU A 45 10.05 -10.07 -11.37
CA GLU A 45 11.15 -10.50 -12.21
C GLU A 45 11.10 -9.72 -13.52
N ARG A 46 12.23 -9.10 -13.87
CA ARG A 46 12.30 -8.30 -15.10
C ARG A 46 12.21 -9.24 -16.28
N LEU A 47 11.12 -9.12 -17.05
CA LEU A 47 10.95 -9.85 -18.29
C LEU A 47 11.69 -9.12 -19.42
N GLU A 48 12.42 -9.89 -20.23
CA GLU A 48 13.04 -9.40 -21.46
C GLU A 48 12.48 -10.15 -22.65
N ARG A 49 12.32 -9.44 -23.76
CA ARG A 49 11.80 -10.01 -25.00
C ARG A 49 12.91 -10.82 -25.67
N ASP A 50 12.65 -12.11 -25.86
CA ASP A 50 13.51 -13.01 -26.61
C ASP A 50 13.53 -12.56 -28.09
N PRO A 51 14.68 -12.23 -28.68
CA PRO A 51 14.74 -11.79 -30.07
C PRO A 51 14.49 -12.93 -31.07
N ALA A 52 14.70 -14.19 -30.68
CA ALA A 52 14.52 -15.35 -31.56
C ALA A 52 13.06 -15.81 -31.60
N THR A 53 12.35 -15.80 -30.47
CA THR A 53 10.96 -16.28 -30.38
C THR A 53 9.93 -15.15 -30.24
N GLY A 54 10.36 -13.96 -29.82
CA GLY A 54 9.50 -12.83 -29.52
C GLY A 54 8.75 -12.92 -28.17
N GLU A 55 8.93 -14.02 -27.43
CA GLU A 55 8.31 -14.25 -26.13
C GLU A 55 9.03 -13.48 -25.01
N TYR A 56 8.30 -13.09 -23.97
CA TYR A 56 8.90 -12.49 -22.79
C TYR A 56 9.39 -13.58 -21.82
N ARG A 57 10.68 -13.56 -21.50
CA ARG A 57 11.32 -14.52 -20.58
C ARG A 57 11.95 -13.79 -19.40
N PRO A 58 11.94 -14.39 -18.20
CA PRO A 58 12.62 -13.81 -17.04
C PRO A 58 14.11 -13.68 -17.31
N ARG A 59 14.67 -12.49 -17.02
CA ARG A 59 16.10 -12.26 -17.13
C ARG A 59 16.80 -12.93 -15.94
N PRO A 60 17.73 -13.88 -16.14
CA PRO A 60 18.46 -14.48 -15.03
C PRO A 60 19.21 -13.39 -14.26
N ARG A 61 18.99 -13.31 -12.95
CA ARG A 61 19.79 -12.46 -12.05
C ARG A 61 21.18 -13.08 -11.96
N GLY A 62 22.15 -12.47 -12.65
CA GLY A 62 23.58 -12.78 -12.51
C GLY A 62 24.18 -12.18 -11.24
#